data_AF-A0A2U4BV53-F1
#
_entry.id   AF-A0A2U4BV53-F1
#
_cell.length_a   1.000
_cell.length_b   1.000
_cell.length_c   1.000
_cell.angle_alpha   90.00
_cell.angle_beta   90.00
_cell.angle_gamma   90.00
#
_symmetry.space_group_name_H-M   'P 1'
#
loop_
_entity.id
_entity.type
_entity.pdbx_description
1 polymer ?
#
loop_
_entity_poly.entity_id
_entity_poly.type
_entity_poly.pdbx_seq_one_letter_code
_entity_poly.pdbx_strand_id
1 'polypeptide(L)'
;MCFSCSQLSKLQEVSLRNCTVNGPGDKGGIAKACPNVRSIDLSKNLLSSWDEVVDIADQLKHLEVLNLSENKLKFPSGSPSPTGTFSALKVLVLNRIGITWTEVLHCASRCPVLEKLYLESNGIVISERPTDVLQTVKLLDLSSNQLIDENQLFLIAYLPRLEQLILSDIGLASIHFPDAGIGCKTSMFPSLQYLVLNDNRISQWSSINELDKLQSLHALSCTRNPLTESSKDAQTTRQFIIARIGQLRTLNKCAIQREERRGAELDYRKAFGNEWKKAGGHQDPDKNRPNEEFLAAHPRYQSLCLKYGAPEDGELKVQQPFLLKNQLLTLKIKHPNQLDQKVIEKQLPESMTIQKVKGLLSRLLRVPVSELLLSYESPKMPGREIELENDQQSLQFYSVENGDCLLVRW
;
A
#
# COMPACT_ATOMS: atom_id res chain seq x y z
N MET A 1 40.84 4.27 25.67
CA MET A 1 41.78 4.66 24.59
C MET A 1 42.04 6.15 24.72
N CYS A 2 43.28 6.55 24.98
CA CYS A 2 43.68 7.98 25.03
C CYS A 2 43.73 8.50 23.58
N PHE A 3 42.68 9.19 23.14
CA PHE A 3 42.76 10.02 21.94
C PHE A 3 43.58 11.27 22.28
N SER A 4 44.63 11.55 21.51
CA SER A 4 45.34 12.83 21.64
C SER A 4 44.37 13.97 21.34
N CYS A 5 44.32 15.02 22.17
CA CYS A 5 43.43 16.18 21.98
C CYS A 5 43.53 16.82 20.58
N SER A 6 44.62 16.61 19.85
CA SER A 6 44.82 17.08 18.47
C SER A 6 43.88 16.48 17.42
N GLN A 7 43.24 15.34 17.69
CA GLN A 7 42.29 14.71 16.75
C GLN A 7 40.83 15.11 17.00
N LEU A 8 40.51 15.63 18.19
CA LEU A 8 39.14 16.01 18.57
C LEU A 8 38.62 17.20 17.76
N SER A 9 39.51 18.10 17.36
CA SER A 9 39.16 19.25 16.52
C SER A 9 38.69 18.87 15.12
N LYS A 10 38.94 17.64 14.65
CA LYS A 10 38.49 17.15 13.34
C LYS A 10 37.14 16.41 13.40
N LEU A 11 36.62 16.14 14.60
CA LEU A 11 35.39 15.39 14.75
C LEU A 11 34.20 16.21 14.25
N GLN A 12 33.40 15.58 13.39
CA GLN A 12 32.12 16.11 12.90
C GLN A 12 30.94 15.36 13.50
N GLU A 13 31.12 14.11 13.87
CA GLU A 13 30.09 13.25 14.43
C GLU A 13 30.58 12.70 15.76
N VAL A 14 29.75 12.84 16.79
CA VAL A 14 30.06 12.42 18.15
C VAL A 14 28.85 11.67 18.71
N SER A 15 29.06 10.45 19.20
CA SER A 15 28.06 9.75 20.01
C SER A 15 28.57 9.60 21.43
N LEU A 16 27.79 10.14 22.35
CA LEU A 16 27.96 10.00 23.81
C LEU A 16 26.73 9.27 24.38
N ARG A 17 26.13 8.39 23.60
CA ARG A 17 24.96 7.62 24.05
C ARG A 17 25.30 6.82 25.28
N ASN A 18 24.48 6.93 26.33
CA ASN A 18 24.68 6.17 27.58
C ASN A 18 26.06 6.40 28.22
N CYS A 19 26.59 7.63 28.11
CA CYS A 19 27.87 8.03 28.69
C CYS A 19 27.72 8.86 29.96
N THR A 20 26.53 8.88 30.58
CA THR A 20 26.25 9.62 31.82
C THR A 20 26.47 11.14 31.71
N VAL A 21 26.33 11.71 30.52
CA VAL A 21 26.40 13.17 30.30
C VAL A 21 25.29 13.84 31.11
N ASN A 22 25.63 14.80 31.96
CA ASN A 22 24.70 15.46 32.88
C ASN A 22 24.71 16.99 32.77
N GLY A 23 25.38 17.56 31.77
CA GLY A 23 25.43 19.00 31.54
C GLY A 23 26.52 19.44 30.56
N PRO A 24 26.67 20.75 30.33
CA PRO A 24 27.62 21.33 29.37
C PRO A 24 29.09 21.32 29.84
N GLY A 25 29.35 21.03 31.11
CA GLY A 25 30.69 21.16 31.71
C GLY A 25 31.18 22.61 31.78
N ASP A 26 32.50 22.80 31.73
CA ASP A 26 33.11 24.13 31.77
C ASP A 26 32.72 24.98 30.55
N LYS A 27 32.38 26.25 30.79
CA LYS A 27 32.01 27.20 29.74
C LYS A 27 33.10 27.29 28.66
N GLY A 28 32.74 26.97 27.41
CA GLY A 28 33.65 26.98 26.26
C GLY A 28 34.53 25.72 26.13
N GLY A 29 34.42 24.77 27.07
CA GLY A 29 35.16 23.51 27.02
C GLY A 29 34.83 22.67 25.79
N ILE A 30 33.55 22.61 25.42
CA ILE A 30 33.09 21.86 24.24
C ILE A 30 33.62 22.52 22.96
N ALA A 31 33.48 23.85 22.85
CA ALA A 31 33.97 24.61 21.70
C ALA A 31 35.49 24.48 21.51
N LYS A 32 36.26 24.42 22.60
CA LYS A 32 37.71 24.24 22.56
C LYS A 32 38.11 22.82 22.16
N ALA A 33 37.38 21.81 22.65
CA ALA A 33 37.70 20.40 22.39
C ALA A 33 37.28 19.98 20.98
N CYS A 34 36.04 20.31 20.58
CA CYS A 34 35.39 19.77 19.40
C CYS A 34 34.61 20.85 18.61
N PRO A 35 35.27 21.90 18.07
CA PRO A 35 34.61 23.03 17.41
C PRO A 35 33.84 22.69 16.14
N ASN A 36 34.18 21.58 15.46
CA ASN A 36 33.67 21.23 14.13
C ASN A 36 32.52 20.20 14.16
N VAL A 37 31.97 19.90 15.33
CA VAL A 37 30.88 18.93 15.48
C VAL A 37 29.62 19.45 14.80
N ARG A 38 29.03 18.58 13.98
CA ARG A 38 27.79 18.79 13.23
C ARG A 38 26.69 17.83 13.64
N SER A 39 27.05 16.66 14.15
CA SER A 39 26.10 15.65 14.62
C SER A 39 26.48 15.21 16.02
N ILE A 40 25.55 15.31 16.97
CA ILE A 40 25.75 14.81 18.32
C ILE A 40 24.60 13.91 18.76
N ASP A 41 24.95 12.73 19.23
CA ASP A 41 24.05 11.81 19.90
C ASP A 41 24.29 11.83 21.40
N LEU A 42 23.36 12.48 22.11
CA LEU A 42 23.29 12.58 23.56
C LEU A 42 22.18 11.71 24.13
N SER A 43 21.70 10.69 23.40
CA SER A 43 20.62 9.83 23.87
C SER A 43 21.00 9.01 25.11
N LYS A 44 19.98 8.67 25.92
CA LYS A 44 20.12 7.85 27.13
C LYS A 44 21.15 8.40 28.12
N ASN A 45 21.10 9.69 28.39
CA ASN A 45 22.00 10.37 29.32
C ASN A 45 21.23 10.93 30.53
N LEU A 46 21.89 11.77 31.32
CA LEU A 46 21.38 12.34 32.57
C LEU A 46 21.09 13.85 32.43
N LEU A 47 20.88 14.34 31.21
CA LEU A 47 20.47 15.73 30.97
C LEU A 47 19.08 15.96 31.58
N SER A 48 18.96 17.03 32.35
CA SER A 48 17.79 17.26 33.21
C SER A 48 16.99 18.50 32.83
N SER A 49 17.59 19.41 32.06
CA SER A 49 16.95 20.66 31.61
C SER A 49 17.21 20.91 30.12
N TRP A 50 16.23 21.49 29.44
CA TRP A 50 16.40 22.01 28.09
C TRP A 50 17.44 23.14 28.03
N ASP A 51 17.60 23.93 29.10
CA ASP A 51 18.61 25.00 29.14
C ASP A 51 20.04 24.45 29.07
N GLU A 52 20.30 23.29 29.69
CA GLU A 52 21.61 22.60 29.58
C GLU A 52 21.88 22.16 28.14
N VAL A 53 20.84 21.75 27.42
CA VAL A 53 20.94 21.38 26.00
C VAL A 53 21.26 22.61 25.15
N VAL A 54 20.62 23.75 25.45
CA VAL A 54 20.92 25.04 24.80
C VAL A 54 22.38 25.45 25.07
N ASP A 55 22.87 25.33 26.31
CA ASP A 55 24.26 25.64 26.68
C ASP A 55 25.29 24.75 25.96
N ILE A 56 24.96 23.47 25.74
CA ILE A 56 25.77 22.56 24.92
C ILE A 56 25.77 23.03 23.46
N ALA A 57 24.60 23.28 22.89
CA ALA A 57 24.44 23.64 21.49
C ALA A 57 25.03 25.01 21.15
N ASP A 58 25.00 25.97 22.09
CA ASP A 58 25.60 27.29 21.92
C ASP A 58 27.12 27.23 21.74
N GLN A 59 27.77 26.16 22.20
CA GLN A 59 29.19 25.91 21.97
C GLN A 59 29.47 25.23 20.62
N LEU A 60 28.45 24.73 19.93
CA LEU A 60 28.54 23.96 18.69
C LEU A 60 27.87 24.70 17.52
N LYS A 61 28.56 25.71 16.98
CA LYS A 61 28.01 26.63 15.95
C LYS A 61 27.62 25.98 14.63
N HIS A 62 28.09 24.75 14.38
CA HIS A 62 27.80 23.98 13.15
C HIS A 62 26.88 22.79 13.40
N LEU A 63 26.19 22.72 14.55
CA LEU A 63 25.34 21.59 14.89
C LEU A 63 24.11 21.50 13.96
N GLU A 64 24.07 20.45 13.15
CA GLU A 64 23.01 20.15 12.17
C GLU A 64 22.09 19.00 12.66
N VAL A 65 22.60 18.08 13.47
CA VAL A 65 21.88 16.90 13.96
C VAL A 65 22.05 16.75 15.47
N LEU A 66 20.95 16.65 16.20
CA LEU A 66 20.93 16.47 17.65
C LEU A 66 19.95 15.37 18.04
N ASN A 67 20.47 14.34 18.72
CA ASN A 67 19.65 13.28 19.31
C ASN A 67 19.69 13.36 20.83
N LEU A 68 18.52 13.53 21.45
CA LEU A 68 18.32 13.62 22.91
C LEU A 68 17.41 12.52 23.43
N SER A 69 17.13 11.50 22.62
CA SER A 69 16.19 10.44 22.96
C SER A 69 16.52 9.79 24.31
N GLU A 70 15.51 9.32 25.03
CA GLU A 70 15.68 8.63 26.32
C GLU A 70 16.36 9.50 27.43
N ASN A 71 16.29 10.83 27.36
CA ASN A 71 16.62 11.74 28.49
C ASN A 71 15.35 12.18 29.24
N LYS A 72 15.49 12.71 30.46
CA LYS A 72 14.39 13.25 31.28
C LYS A 72 14.49 14.77 31.40
N LEU A 73 14.17 15.45 30.30
CA LEU A 73 14.33 16.90 30.19
C LEU A 73 13.13 17.62 30.81
N LYS A 74 13.41 18.65 31.61
CA LYS A 74 12.44 19.68 31.99
C LYS A 74 12.48 20.80 30.96
N PHE A 75 11.34 21.16 30.42
CA PHE A 75 11.20 22.28 29.49
C PHE A 75 10.74 23.54 30.24
N PRO A 76 11.27 24.72 29.90
CA PRO A 76 10.85 25.97 30.52
C PRO A 76 9.38 26.27 30.22
N SER A 77 8.62 26.64 31.25
CA SER A 77 7.17 26.90 31.15
C SER A 77 6.82 28.33 30.68
N GLY A 78 7.82 29.15 30.32
CA GLY A 78 7.68 30.56 29.96
C GLY A 78 7.79 30.84 28.45
N SER A 79 7.74 32.12 28.07
CA SER A 79 8.07 32.53 26.70
C SER A 79 9.53 32.18 26.37
N PRO A 80 9.84 31.70 25.15
CA PRO A 80 11.21 31.34 24.79
C PRO A 80 12.13 32.53 24.99
N SER A 81 13.24 32.34 25.70
CA SER A 81 14.24 33.39 25.85
C SER A 81 14.83 33.72 24.46
N PRO A 82 15.14 34.99 24.16
CA PRO A 82 15.73 35.39 22.89
C PRO A 82 17.16 34.84 22.67
N THR A 83 17.78 34.26 23.70
CA THR A 83 19.17 33.76 23.71
C THR A 83 19.24 32.25 23.46
N GLY A 84 20.18 31.78 22.61
CA GLY A 84 20.42 30.35 22.35
C GLY A 84 19.63 29.72 21.18
N THR A 85 19.84 30.18 19.95
CA THR A 85 19.13 29.69 18.75
C THR A 85 19.90 28.54 18.10
N PHE A 86 19.21 27.44 17.80
CA PHE A 86 19.73 26.32 17.02
C PHE A 86 19.73 26.66 15.52
N SER A 87 20.56 27.63 15.12
CA SER A 87 20.50 28.28 13.81
C SER A 87 20.83 27.36 12.63
N ALA A 88 21.60 26.30 12.84
CA ALA A 88 21.99 25.33 11.83
C ALA A 88 21.29 23.97 11.96
N LEU A 89 20.46 23.77 13.00
CA LEU A 89 19.91 22.46 13.34
C LEU A 89 18.80 22.06 12.37
N LYS A 90 19.05 20.99 11.62
CA LYS A 90 18.14 20.42 10.60
C LYS A 90 17.43 19.18 11.10
N VAL A 91 18.02 18.42 12.02
CA VAL A 91 17.48 17.17 12.52
C VAL A 91 17.47 17.17 14.03
N LEU A 92 16.29 16.97 14.61
CA LEU A 92 16.09 16.87 16.05
C LEU A 92 15.35 15.57 16.38
N VAL A 93 15.96 14.75 17.24
CA VAL A 93 15.41 13.46 17.68
C VAL A 93 15.12 13.53 19.18
N LEU A 94 13.85 13.44 19.54
CA LEU A 94 13.32 13.57 20.91
C LEU A 94 12.47 12.34 21.27
N ASN A 95 12.92 11.14 20.92
CA ASN A 95 12.13 9.93 21.16
C ASN A 95 12.15 9.56 22.65
N ARG A 96 11.02 9.11 23.20
CA ARG A 96 10.94 8.57 24.58
C ARG A 96 11.47 9.51 25.66
N ILE A 97 11.20 10.81 25.54
CA ILE A 97 11.57 11.80 26.57
C ILE A 97 10.37 12.30 27.39
N GLY A 98 9.15 12.00 26.93
CA GLY A 98 7.90 12.44 27.57
C GLY A 98 7.53 13.90 27.27
N ILE A 99 7.99 14.44 26.13
CA ILE A 99 7.70 15.82 25.72
C ILE A 99 6.24 15.97 25.26
N THR A 100 5.60 17.06 25.69
CA THR A 100 4.25 17.45 25.27
C THR A 100 4.26 18.23 23.96
N TRP A 101 3.12 18.34 23.27
CA TRP A 101 3.04 19.09 22.02
C TRP A 101 3.38 20.58 22.17
N THR A 102 2.89 21.23 23.23
CA THR A 102 3.21 22.64 23.50
C THR A 102 4.72 22.85 23.73
N GLU A 103 5.39 21.93 24.41
CA GLU A 103 6.85 21.96 24.56
C GLU A 103 7.59 21.73 23.23
N VAL A 104 7.07 20.85 22.36
CA VAL A 104 7.58 20.68 20.99
C VAL A 104 7.54 22.01 20.22
N LEU A 105 6.40 22.71 20.25
CA LEU A 105 6.26 24.00 19.56
C LEU A 105 7.20 25.06 20.15
N HIS A 106 7.33 25.09 21.47
CA HIS A 106 8.27 25.96 22.16
C HIS A 106 9.71 25.71 21.70
N CYS A 107 10.16 24.46 21.65
CA CYS A 107 11.50 24.10 21.17
C CYS A 107 11.71 24.43 19.70
N ALA A 108 10.71 24.15 18.86
CA ALA A 108 10.74 24.39 17.43
C ALA A 108 10.90 25.89 17.09
N SER A 109 10.38 26.79 17.93
CA SER A 109 10.59 28.24 17.77
C SER A 109 12.07 28.65 17.78
N ARG A 110 12.94 27.83 18.37
CA ARG A 110 14.40 28.04 18.45
C ARG A 110 15.17 27.37 17.30
N CYS A 111 14.49 26.62 16.43
CA CYS A 111 15.09 25.81 15.37
C CYS A 111 14.55 26.26 13.99
N PRO A 112 14.94 27.44 13.49
CA PRO A 112 14.31 28.05 12.31
C PRO A 112 14.47 27.25 11.00
N VAL A 113 15.52 26.41 10.92
CA VAL A 113 15.85 25.61 9.72
C VAL A 113 15.58 24.10 9.91
N LEU A 114 14.77 23.74 10.90
CA LEU A 114 14.47 22.34 11.22
C LEU A 114 13.74 21.63 10.08
N GLU A 115 14.32 20.55 9.56
CA GLU A 115 13.75 19.78 8.45
C GLU A 115 13.16 18.44 8.91
N LYS A 116 13.72 17.81 9.95
CA LYS A 116 13.31 16.47 10.41
C LYS A 116 13.14 16.46 11.92
N LEU A 117 11.96 16.04 12.35
CA LEU A 117 11.59 15.97 13.76
C LEU A 117 11.07 14.58 14.08
N TYR A 118 11.70 13.92 15.05
CA TYR A 118 11.30 12.60 15.53
C TYR A 118 10.83 12.68 16.97
N LEU A 119 9.61 12.22 17.21
CA LEU A 119 8.88 12.33 18.47
C LEU A 119 8.28 10.99 18.91
N GLU A 120 8.94 9.89 18.56
CA GLU A 120 8.43 8.54 18.81
C GLU A 120 8.22 8.29 20.31
N SER A 121 7.09 7.68 20.68
CA SER A 121 6.82 7.18 22.04
C SER A 121 6.92 8.25 23.15
N ASN A 122 6.28 9.40 22.96
CA ASN A 122 6.24 10.48 23.96
C ASN A 122 4.88 10.63 24.68
N GLY A 123 3.83 9.95 24.21
CA GLY A 123 2.47 10.15 24.73
C GLY A 123 1.89 11.51 24.29
N ILE A 124 2.24 11.98 23.09
CA ILE A 124 1.81 13.26 22.56
C ILE A 124 0.30 13.27 22.28
N VAL A 125 -0.31 14.41 22.61
CA VAL A 125 -1.63 14.86 22.14
C VAL A 125 -1.40 16.17 21.39
N ILE A 126 -1.79 16.24 20.12
CA ILE A 126 -1.62 17.47 19.32
C ILE A 126 -2.74 18.44 19.74
N SER A 127 -2.41 19.40 20.59
CA SER A 127 -3.37 20.31 21.23
C SER A 127 -3.65 21.58 20.43
N GLU A 128 -2.72 22.01 19.56
CA GLU A 128 -2.81 23.28 18.86
C GLU A 128 -2.06 23.28 17.52
N ARG A 129 -2.39 24.24 16.65
CA ARG A 129 -1.73 24.39 15.34
C ARG A 129 -0.32 24.96 15.52
N PRO A 130 0.68 24.48 14.75
CA PRO A 130 2.03 25.03 14.75
C PRO A 130 2.10 26.34 13.95
N THR A 131 1.51 27.42 14.47
CA THR A 131 1.53 28.74 13.82
C THR A 131 2.94 29.34 13.86
N ASP A 132 3.49 29.71 12.70
CA ASP A 132 4.83 30.28 12.52
C ASP A 132 6.02 29.42 13.02
N VAL A 133 5.75 28.20 13.46
CA VAL A 133 6.75 27.19 13.86
C VAL A 133 6.62 25.94 12.99
N LEU A 134 7.68 25.14 12.91
CA LEU A 134 7.74 23.91 12.08
C LEU A 134 7.49 24.12 10.57
N GLN A 135 7.49 25.36 10.07
CA GLN A 135 7.20 25.68 8.65
C GLN A 135 8.22 25.12 7.67
N THR A 136 9.41 24.78 8.15
CA THR A 136 10.52 24.18 7.39
C THR A 136 10.55 22.66 7.43
N VAL A 137 9.73 22.04 8.30
CA VAL A 137 9.74 20.60 8.52
C VAL A 137 9.24 19.85 7.28
N LYS A 138 10.06 18.90 6.84
CA LYS A 138 9.80 17.98 5.74
C LYS A 138 9.47 16.58 6.23
N LEU A 139 10.00 16.17 7.38
CA LEU A 139 9.72 14.86 7.99
C LEU A 139 9.25 15.05 9.42
N LEU A 140 8.08 14.51 9.73
CA LEU A 140 7.55 14.42 11.08
C LEU A 140 7.25 12.96 11.43
N ASP A 141 7.88 12.46 12.49
CA ASP A 141 7.62 11.13 13.04
C ASP A 141 6.91 11.24 14.39
N LEU A 142 5.67 10.75 14.43
CA LEU A 142 4.79 10.72 15.60
C LEU A 142 4.50 9.28 16.03
N SER A 143 5.30 8.31 15.62
CA SER A 143 5.04 6.89 15.88
C SER A 143 4.92 6.57 17.38
N SER A 144 4.09 5.58 17.71
CA SER A 144 3.85 5.12 19.09
C SER A 144 3.33 6.21 20.04
N ASN A 145 2.66 7.24 19.52
CA ASN A 145 1.88 8.20 20.30
C ASN A 145 0.39 7.87 20.21
N GLN A 146 -0.05 6.86 20.98
CA GLN A 146 -1.40 6.29 20.91
C GLN A 146 -2.53 7.21 21.44
N LEU A 147 -2.20 8.40 21.94
CA LEU A 147 -3.16 9.42 22.36
C LEU A 147 -3.55 10.37 21.21
N ILE A 148 -2.89 10.26 20.05
CA ILE A 148 -3.22 11.03 18.86
C ILE A 148 -4.45 10.42 18.19
N ASP A 149 -5.49 11.24 18.02
CA ASP A 149 -6.68 10.88 17.26
C ASP A 149 -6.66 11.50 15.85
N GLU A 150 -7.65 11.12 15.04
CA GLU A 150 -7.79 11.59 13.66
C GLU A 150 -8.00 13.10 13.55
N ASN A 151 -8.79 13.71 14.43
CA ASN A 151 -9.11 15.15 14.39
C ASN A 151 -7.87 16.01 14.70
N GLN A 152 -7.04 15.52 15.61
CA GLN A 152 -5.77 16.14 15.97
C GLN A 152 -4.81 16.26 14.78
N LEU A 153 -4.84 15.31 13.82
CA LEU A 153 -4.01 15.40 12.61
C LEU A 153 -4.37 16.61 11.74
N PHE A 154 -5.61 17.11 11.80
CA PHE A 154 -6.01 18.32 11.09
C PHE A 154 -5.31 19.60 11.59
N LEU A 155 -4.76 19.57 12.81
CA LEU A 155 -4.01 20.70 13.37
C LEU A 155 -2.63 20.87 12.69
N ILE A 156 -2.07 19.78 12.16
CA ILE A 156 -0.79 19.78 11.44
C ILE A 156 -0.94 19.65 9.92
N ALA A 157 -2.18 19.53 9.42
CA ALA A 157 -2.50 19.30 8.02
C ALA A 157 -1.95 20.36 7.07
N TYR A 158 -1.78 21.60 7.52
CA TYR A 158 -1.37 22.71 6.65
C TYR A 158 0.12 23.05 6.75
N LEU A 159 0.95 22.15 7.30
CA LEU A 159 2.41 22.31 7.25
C LEU A 159 2.87 22.32 5.78
N PRO A 160 3.43 23.45 5.28
CA PRO A 160 3.55 23.70 3.85
C PRO A 160 4.60 22.83 3.17
N ARG A 161 5.59 22.35 3.93
CA ARG A 161 6.74 21.58 3.42
C ARG A 161 6.76 20.13 3.88
N LEU A 162 5.73 19.66 4.59
CA LEU A 162 5.71 18.30 5.12
C LEU A 162 5.60 17.28 3.98
N GLU A 163 6.71 16.60 3.69
CA GLU A 163 6.86 15.62 2.62
C GLU A 163 6.70 14.19 3.13
N GLN A 164 7.06 13.93 4.38
CA GLN A 164 6.98 12.62 5.02
C GLN A 164 6.31 12.73 6.39
N LEU A 165 5.27 11.93 6.58
CA LEU A 165 4.57 11.79 7.85
C LEU A 165 4.57 10.33 8.28
N ILE A 166 5.10 10.06 9.48
CA ILE A 166 5.19 8.73 10.05
C ILE A 166 4.23 8.64 11.26
N LEU A 167 3.21 7.80 11.13
CA LEU A 167 2.15 7.57 12.12
C LEU A 167 2.08 6.07 12.45
N SER A 168 3.22 5.41 12.65
CA SER A 168 3.21 3.97 12.97
C SER A 168 2.72 3.75 14.40
N ASP A 169 1.90 2.73 14.68
CA ASP A 169 1.49 2.37 16.04
C ASP A 169 0.86 3.54 16.85
N ILE A 170 0.07 4.38 16.19
CA ILE A 170 -0.73 5.41 16.89
C ILE A 170 -2.15 4.92 17.23
N GLY A 171 -2.53 3.72 16.79
CA GLY A 171 -3.87 3.16 17.01
C GLY A 171 -4.96 3.69 16.07
N LEU A 172 -4.57 4.32 14.97
CA LEU A 172 -5.49 4.94 14.00
C LEU A 172 -6.42 3.90 13.38
N ALA A 173 -7.73 4.09 13.50
CA ALA A 173 -8.73 3.17 12.96
C ALA A 173 -9.33 3.64 11.63
N SER A 174 -9.43 4.96 11.44
CA SER A 174 -9.99 5.62 10.27
C SER A 174 -9.20 6.86 9.88
N ILE A 175 -9.34 7.28 8.63
CA ILE A 175 -8.86 8.54 8.07
C ILE A 175 -9.97 9.08 7.18
N HIS A 176 -10.27 10.37 7.29
CA HIS A 176 -11.24 11.13 6.54
C HIS A 176 -10.79 12.58 6.36
N PHE A 177 -10.92 13.11 5.14
CA PHE A 177 -10.64 14.49 4.81
C PHE A 177 -11.96 15.23 4.54
N PRO A 178 -12.48 16.00 5.52
CA PRO A 178 -13.81 16.60 5.43
C PRO A 178 -13.90 17.79 4.46
N ASP A 179 -12.77 18.35 4.02
CA ASP A 179 -12.72 19.47 3.08
C ASP A 179 -12.86 19.05 1.61
N ALA A 180 -12.91 17.76 1.32
CA ALA A 180 -13.01 17.23 -0.04
C ALA A 180 -14.10 16.15 -0.14
N GLY A 181 -14.98 16.30 -1.14
CA GLY A 181 -15.97 15.30 -1.49
C GLY A 181 -15.38 14.06 -2.17
N ILE A 182 -16.26 13.13 -2.56
CA ILE A 182 -15.90 11.89 -3.26
C ILE A 182 -15.18 12.22 -4.58
N GLY A 183 -14.00 11.63 -4.79
CA GLY A 183 -13.21 11.80 -6.02
C GLY A 183 -12.49 13.15 -6.14
N CYS A 184 -12.67 14.07 -5.19
CA CYS A 184 -11.98 15.36 -5.15
C CYS A 184 -10.62 15.25 -4.44
N LYS A 185 -9.77 16.27 -4.58
CA LYS A 185 -8.51 16.39 -3.82
C LYS A 185 -8.69 17.31 -2.62
N THR A 186 -8.04 16.97 -1.51
CA THR A 186 -8.02 17.78 -0.28
C THR A 186 -6.96 18.88 -0.36
N SER A 187 -7.20 19.99 0.32
CA SER A 187 -6.21 21.05 0.57
C SER A 187 -5.24 20.70 1.71
N MET A 188 -5.59 19.70 2.51
CA MET A 188 -4.78 19.19 3.61
C MET A 188 -3.55 18.44 3.08
N PHE A 189 -2.45 18.56 3.81
CA PHE A 189 -1.16 17.92 3.55
C PHE A 189 -0.67 18.15 2.11
N PRO A 190 -0.54 19.41 1.66
CA PRO A 190 -0.37 19.74 0.24
C PRO A 190 0.90 19.15 -0.39
N SER A 191 1.96 19.00 0.42
CA SER A 191 3.29 18.52 0.00
C SER A 191 3.57 17.07 0.38
N LEU A 192 2.62 16.36 0.99
CA LEU A 192 2.86 15.03 1.57
C LEU A 192 3.06 13.98 0.47
N GLN A 193 4.28 13.44 0.40
CA GLN A 193 4.72 12.46 -0.58
C GLN A 193 4.80 11.05 -0.04
N TYR A 194 5.15 10.89 1.23
CA TYR A 194 5.28 9.58 1.87
C TYR A 194 4.53 9.53 3.20
N LEU A 195 3.54 8.64 3.27
CA LEU A 195 2.78 8.38 4.48
C LEU A 195 3.06 6.96 5.00
N VAL A 196 3.36 6.86 6.30
CA VAL A 196 3.55 5.58 6.99
C VAL A 196 2.46 5.40 8.03
N LEU A 197 1.63 4.38 7.85
CA LEU A 197 0.49 3.99 8.68
C LEU A 197 0.65 2.55 9.20
N ASN A 198 1.87 2.07 9.38
CA ASN A 198 2.09 0.70 9.84
C ASN A 198 1.53 0.49 11.26
N ASP A 199 1.19 -0.74 11.62
CA ASP A 199 0.82 -1.10 13.00
C ASP A 199 -0.38 -0.32 13.55
N ASN A 200 -1.34 0.02 12.69
CA ASN A 200 -2.57 0.72 13.07
C ASN A 200 -3.78 -0.24 13.04
N ARG A 201 -4.97 0.32 13.24
CA ARG A 201 -6.24 -0.44 13.34
C ARG A 201 -7.12 -0.25 12.10
N ILE A 202 -6.52 0.10 10.96
CA ILE A 202 -7.25 0.34 9.72
C ILE A 202 -7.82 -0.98 9.22
N SER A 203 -9.15 -1.08 9.23
CA SER A 203 -9.88 -2.30 8.82
C SER A 203 -10.77 -2.10 7.60
N GLN A 204 -11.04 -0.85 7.21
CA GLN A 204 -12.01 -0.51 6.16
C GLN A 204 -11.34 0.11 4.93
N TRP A 205 -11.88 -0.21 3.75
CA TRP A 205 -11.42 0.37 2.48
C TRP A 205 -11.71 1.87 2.35
N SER A 206 -12.67 2.40 3.11
CA SER A 206 -12.98 3.84 3.14
C SER A 206 -11.75 4.68 3.48
N SER A 207 -10.94 4.25 4.46
CA SER A 207 -9.71 4.98 4.81
C SER A 207 -8.68 4.96 3.68
N ILE A 208 -8.57 3.86 2.92
CA ILE A 208 -7.69 3.79 1.75
C ILE A 208 -8.20 4.69 0.62
N ASN A 209 -9.53 4.76 0.43
CA ASN A 209 -10.13 5.65 -0.56
C ASN A 209 -9.82 7.13 -0.24
N GLU A 210 -9.86 7.52 1.03
CA GLU A 210 -9.55 8.87 1.48
C GLU A 210 -8.10 9.27 1.17
N LEU A 211 -7.16 8.33 1.16
CA LEU A 211 -5.75 8.60 0.79
C LEU A 211 -5.58 9.04 -0.67
N ASP A 212 -6.51 8.71 -1.59
CA ASP A 212 -6.46 9.24 -2.95
C ASP A 212 -6.65 10.76 -2.97
N LYS A 213 -7.36 11.34 -1.99
CA LYS A 213 -7.57 12.79 -1.91
C LYS A 213 -6.27 13.57 -1.71
N LEU A 214 -5.21 12.94 -1.21
CA LEU A 214 -3.89 13.55 -1.00
C LEU A 214 -3.17 13.75 -2.34
N GLN A 215 -3.18 14.99 -2.81
CA GLN A 215 -2.67 15.41 -4.13
C GLN A 215 -1.23 14.95 -4.46
N SER A 216 -0.33 14.90 -3.47
CA SER A 216 1.09 14.61 -3.67
C SER A 216 1.54 13.23 -3.21
N LEU A 217 0.63 12.33 -2.79
CA LEU A 217 0.98 11.06 -2.16
C LEU A 217 1.57 10.05 -3.16
N HIS A 218 2.88 9.85 -3.12
CA HIS A 218 3.58 8.94 -4.03
C HIS A 218 4.02 7.63 -3.38
N ALA A 219 4.16 7.59 -2.06
CA ALA A 219 4.56 6.40 -1.32
C ALA A 219 3.63 6.18 -0.12
N LEU A 220 3.28 4.92 0.11
CA LEU A 220 2.47 4.49 1.23
C LEU A 220 3.11 3.26 1.86
N SER A 221 3.21 3.25 3.19
CA SER A 221 3.47 2.03 3.96
C SER A 221 2.31 1.84 4.91
N CYS A 222 1.61 0.71 4.85
CA CYS A 222 0.43 0.43 5.67
C CYS A 222 0.38 -1.04 6.14
N THR A 223 1.54 -1.66 6.32
CA THR A 223 1.65 -3.06 6.79
C THR A 223 1.13 -3.23 8.22
N ARG A 224 0.70 -4.44 8.59
CA ARG A 224 0.26 -4.77 9.96
C ARG A 224 -0.95 -3.94 10.40
N ASN A 225 -1.89 -3.80 9.48
CA ASN A 225 -3.26 -3.32 9.75
C ASN A 225 -4.24 -4.48 9.52
N PRO A 226 -5.39 -4.54 10.23
CA PRO A 226 -6.42 -5.55 10.00
C PRO A 226 -6.80 -5.71 8.52
N LEU A 227 -6.89 -4.61 7.75
CA LEU A 227 -7.16 -4.64 6.32
C LEU A 227 -6.10 -5.43 5.51
N THR A 228 -4.83 -5.32 5.91
CA THR A 228 -3.70 -5.97 5.22
C THR A 228 -3.38 -7.37 5.72
N GLU A 229 -3.77 -7.71 6.95
CA GLU A 229 -3.50 -9.02 7.56
C GLU A 229 -4.66 -10.01 7.40
N SER A 230 -5.90 -9.52 7.42
CA SER A 230 -7.10 -10.38 7.33
C SER A 230 -7.35 -10.96 5.94
N SER A 231 -6.73 -10.41 4.90
CA SER A 231 -6.88 -10.92 3.55
C SER A 231 -6.12 -12.24 3.39
N LYS A 232 -6.85 -13.33 3.15
CA LYS A 232 -6.29 -14.63 2.72
C LYS A 232 -5.40 -14.52 1.47
N ASP A 233 -5.50 -13.41 0.74
CA ASP A 233 -4.70 -13.08 -0.43
C ASP A 233 -4.09 -11.65 -0.31
N ALA A 234 -2.85 -11.59 0.16
CA ALA A 234 -2.10 -10.34 0.28
C ALA A 234 -1.86 -9.65 -1.07
N GLN A 235 -1.84 -10.42 -2.17
CA GLN A 235 -1.62 -9.89 -3.51
C GLN A 235 -2.87 -9.18 -4.03
N THR A 236 -4.06 -9.75 -3.82
CA THR A 236 -5.34 -9.07 -4.11
C THR A 236 -5.46 -7.76 -3.31
N THR A 237 -5.12 -7.76 -2.02
CA THR A 237 -5.14 -6.54 -1.21
C THR A 237 -4.22 -5.46 -1.77
N ARG A 238 -2.98 -5.84 -2.14
CA ARG A 238 -2.03 -4.93 -2.78
C ARG A 238 -2.61 -4.33 -4.06
N GLN A 239 -3.16 -5.17 -4.94
CA GLN A 239 -3.78 -4.72 -6.20
C GLN A 239 -4.90 -3.72 -5.94
N PHE A 240 -5.78 -3.97 -4.96
CA PHE A 240 -6.86 -3.04 -4.64
C PHE A 240 -6.38 -1.71 -4.07
N ILE A 241 -5.32 -1.69 -3.24
CA ILE A 241 -4.72 -0.42 -2.79
C ILE A 241 -4.17 0.36 -4.00
N ILE A 242 -3.47 -0.31 -4.92
CA ILE A 242 -2.92 0.31 -6.13
C ILE A 242 -4.02 0.89 -7.02
N ALA A 243 -5.12 0.17 -7.19
CA ALA A 243 -6.26 0.61 -7.98
C ALA A 243 -7.05 1.75 -7.31
N ARG A 244 -7.07 1.83 -5.98
CA ARG A 244 -7.77 2.87 -5.21
C ARG A 244 -7.00 4.17 -5.07
N ILE A 245 -5.67 4.16 -5.18
CA ILE A 245 -4.82 5.35 -5.08
C ILE A 245 -4.03 5.56 -6.38
N GLY A 246 -4.45 6.54 -7.19
CA GLY A 246 -4.01 6.69 -8.58
C GLY A 246 -2.58 7.18 -8.77
N GLN A 247 -2.11 8.03 -7.87
CA GLN A 247 -0.80 8.66 -7.90
C GLN A 247 0.31 7.82 -7.25
N LEU A 248 -0.05 6.71 -6.60
CA LEU A 248 0.89 5.91 -5.81
C LEU A 248 1.96 5.25 -6.69
N ARG A 249 3.23 5.42 -6.33
CA ARG A 249 4.40 4.86 -7.02
C ARG A 249 5.10 3.77 -6.21
N THR A 250 4.99 3.83 -4.88
CA THR A 250 5.59 2.86 -3.97
C THR A 250 4.58 2.44 -2.92
N LEU A 251 4.44 1.14 -2.71
CA LEU A 251 3.59 0.56 -1.67
C LEU A 251 4.38 -0.44 -0.85
N ASN A 252 4.43 -0.23 0.47
CA ASN A 252 5.18 -1.04 1.43
C ASN A 252 6.64 -1.23 0.99
N LYS A 253 7.29 -0.12 0.65
CA LYS A 253 8.68 -0.04 0.14
C LYS A 253 8.93 -0.74 -1.21
N CYS A 254 7.90 -1.27 -1.86
CA CYS A 254 8.00 -1.91 -3.17
C CYS A 254 7.48 -0.96 -4.26
N ALA A 255 8.31 -0.68 -5.27
CA ALA A 255 7.91 0.10 -6.43
C ALA A 255 6.76 -0.58 -7.17
N ILE A 256 5.80 0.22 -7.66
CA ILE A 256 4.66 -0.23 -8.44
C ILE A 256 5.03 -0.07 -9.91
N GLN A 257 5.11 -1.19 -10.63
CA GLN A 257 5.41 -1.17 -12.06
C GLN A 257 4.20 -0.73 -12.88
N ARG A 258 4.42 -0.23 -14.10
CA ARG A 258 3.33 0.25 -14.97
C ARG A 258 2.37 -0.88 -15.31
N GLU A 259 2.89 -2.07 -15.58
CA GLU A 259 2.15 -3.28 -15.92
C GLU A 259 1.34 -3.78 -14.72
N GLU A 260 1.94 -3.76 -13.52
CA GLU A 260 1.27 -4.09 -12.25
C GLU A 260 0.09 -3.14 -12.00
N ARG A 261 0.31 -1.82 -12.15
CA ARG A 261 -0.76 -0.81 -11.99
C ARG A 261 -1.87 -1.02 -13.01
N ARG A 262 -1.53 -1.26 -14.28
CA ARG A 262 -2.52 -1.53 -15.33
C ARG A 262 -3.35 -2.78 -15.00
N GLY A 263 -2.69 -3.87 -14.61
CA GLY A 263 -3.37 -5.11 -14.20
C GLY A 263 -4.30 -4.88 -13.02
N ALA A 264 -3.79 -4.27 -11.94
CA ALA A 264 -4.56 -3.96 -10.74
C ALA A 264 -5.80 -3.10 -11.02
N GLU A 265 -5.67 -2.07 -11.86
CA GLU A 265 -6.81 -1.20 -12.24
C GLU A 265 -7.86 -1.95 -13.08
N LEU A 266 -7.44 -2.82 -14.00
CA LEU A 266 -8.35 -3.64 -14.81
C LEU A 266 -9.07 -4.71 -13.97
N ASP A 267 -8.33 -5.39 -13.09
CA ASP A 267 -8.86 -6.41 -12.18
C ASP A 267 -9.86 -5.78 -11.20
N TYR A 268 -9.54 -4.62 -10.64
CA TYR A 268 -10.44 -3.85 -9.80
C TYR A 268 -11.74 -3.47 -10.52
N ARG A 269 -11.63 -2.94 -11.74
CA ARG A 269 -12.80 -2.60 -12.57
C ARG A 269 -13.67 -3.84 -12.81
N LYS A 270 -13.06 -4.98 -13.15
CA LYS A 270 -13.79 -6.23 -13.37
C LYS A 270 -14.44 -6.75 -12.09
N ALA A 271 -13.71 -6.74 -10.98
CA ALA A 271 -14.18 -7.26 -9.69
C ALA A 271 -15.45 -6.56 -9.20
N PHE A 272 -15.51 -5.22 -9.33
CA PHE A 272 -16.63 -4.42 -8.83
C PHE A 272 -17.65 -4.04 -9.93
N GLY A 273 -17.54 -4.60 -11.14
CA GLY A 273 -18.42 -4.21 -12.24
C GLY A 273 -19.87 -4.68 -12.11
N ASN A 274 -20.12 -5.80 -11.43
CA ASN A 274 -21.49 -6.22 -11.11
C ASN A 274 -22.13 -5.30 -10.06
N GLU A 275 -21.35 -4.85 -9.07
CA GLU A 275 -21.81 -3.90 -8.06
C GLU A 275 -22.09 -2.53 -8.69
N TRP A 276 -21.20 -2.06 -9.56
CA TRP A 276 -21.39 -0.85 -10.34
C TRP A 276 -22.69 -0.86 -11.15
N LYS A 277 -22.98 -1.95 -11.88
CA LYS A 277 -24.23 -2.09 -12.64
C LYS A 277 -25.46 -2.06 -11.76
N LYS A 278 -25.44 -2.82 -10.64
CA LYS A 278 -26.53 -2.83 -9.66
C LYS A 278 -26.77 -1.45 -9.05
N ALA A 279 -25.71 -0.65 -8.90
CA ALA A 279 -25.79 0.71 -8.39
C ALA A 279 -26.33 1.73 -9.40
N GLY A 280 -26.65 1.33 -10.65
CA GLY A 280 -27.09 2.25 -11.72
C GLY A 280 -26.01 2.61 -12.73
N GLY A 281 -24.87 1.91 -12.70
CA GLY A 281 -23.79 2.04 -13.66
C GLY A 281 -24.16 1.49 -15.04
N HIS A 282 -23.78 2.19 -16.10
CA HIS A 282 -24.09 1.81 -17.48
C HIS A 282 -22.98 2.17 -18.47
N GLN A 283 -22.87 1.42 -19.57
CA GLN A 283 -21.85 1.66 -20.61
C GLN A 283 -22.11 2.93 -21.41
N ASP A 284 -23.38 3.16 -21.74
CA ASP A 284 -23.89 4.44 -22.25
C ASP A 284 -23.68 5.55 -21.19
N PRO A 285 -22.86 6.58 -21.47
CA PRO A 285 -22.58 7.68 -20.55
C PRO A 285 -23.83 8.44 -20.09
N ASP A 286 -24.86 8.53 -20.94
CA ASP A 286 -26.08 9.27 -20.63
C ASP A 286 -26.92 8.54 -19.58
N LYS A 287 -26.83 7.21 -19.53
CA LYS A 287 -27.53 6.34 -18.57
C LYS A 287 -26.71 5.99 -17.34
N ASN A 288 -25.40 6.28 -17.36
CA ASN A 288 -24.50 5.95 -16.27
C ASN A 288 -24.78 6.85 -15.05
N ARG A 289 -25.51 6.33 -14.06
CA ARG A 289 -25.93 7.03 -12.84
C ARG A 289 -25.74 6.13 -11.61
N PRO A 290 -24.48 5.75 -11.29
CA PRO A 290 -24.20 4.98 -10.08
C PRO A 290 -24.61 5.77 -8.83
N ASN A 291 -25.19 5.08 -7.84
CA ASN A 291 -25.62 5.67 -6.59
C ASN A 291 -24.44 6.14 -5.71
N GLU A 292 -24.75 6.97 -4.71
CA GLU A 292 -23.74 7.58 -3.83
C GLU A 292 -22.96 6.56 -3.00
N GLU A 293 -23.62 5.48 -2.55
CA GLU A 293 -22.98 4.41 -1.78
C GLU A 293 -21.85 3.75 -2.58
N PHE A 294 -22.11 3.41 -3.86
CA PHE A 294 -21.09 2.86 -4.74
C PHE A 294 -19.96 3.86 -5.02
N LEU A 295 -20.30 5.14 -5.24
CA LEU A 295 -19.32 6.19 -5.48
C LEU A 295 -18.39 6.39 -4.26
N ALA A 296 -18.92 6.36 -3.04
CA ALA A 296 -18.15 6.45 -1.80
C ALA A 296 -17.26 5.22 -1.59
N ALA A 297 -17.78 4.02 -1.88
CA ALA A 297 -17.04 2.77 -1.78
C ALA A 297 -15.96 2.63 -2.87
N HIS A 298 -16.16 3.24 -4.04
CA HIS A 298 -15.27 3.12 -5.20
C HIS A 298 -15.02 4.46 -5.93
N PRO A 299 -14.41 5.49 -5.28
CA PRO A 299 -14.33 6.84 -5.85
C PRO A 299 -13.60 6.94 -7.20
N ARG A 300 -12.63 6.06 -7.44
CA ARG A 300 -11.87 6.02 -8.70
C ARG A 300 -12.58 5.25 -9.82
N TYR A 301 -13.65 4.53 -9.55
CA TYR A 301 -14.21 3.58 -10.51
C TYR A 301 -14.65 4.26 -11.82
N GLN A 302 -15.32 5.42 -11.72
CA GLN A 302 -15.71 6.19 -12.90
C GLN A 302 -14.50 6.63 -13.74
N SER A 303 -13.43 7.10 -13.09
CA SER A 303 -12.20 7.48 -13.79
C SER A 303 -11.53 6.29 -14.50
N LEU A 304 -11.63 5.09 -13.94
CA LEU A 304 -11.11 3.87 -14.53
C LEU A 304 -11.96 3.41 -15.72
N CYS A 305 -13.29 3.54 -15.65
CA CYS A 305 -14.17 3.31 -16.80
C CYS A 305 -13.87 4.28 -17.94
N LEU A 306 -13.62 5.56 -17.65
CA LEU A 306 -13.21 6.53 -18.67
C LEU A 306 -11.86 6.17 -19.31
N LYS A 307 -10.92 5.61 -18.53
CA LYS A 307 -9.58 5.25 -18.98
C LYS A 307 -9.53 3.95 -19.78
N TYR A 308 -10.28 2.93 -19.38
CA TYR A 308 -10.18 1.57 -19.93
C TYR A 308 -11.46 1.07 -20.61
N GLY A 309 -12.53 1.86 -20.62
CA GLY A 309 -13.86 1.44 -21.02
C GLY A 309 -14.66 0.84 -19.87
N ALA A 310 -15.99 1.01 -19.91
CA ALA A 310 -16.90 0.36 -18.98
C ALA A 310 -16.88 -1.18 -19.16
N PRO A 311 -17.06 -1.98 -18.10
CA PRO A 311 -17.01 -3.43 -18.21
C PRO A 311 -18.13 -4.01 -19.07
N GLU A 312 -17.75 -4.96 -19.93
CA GLU A 312 -18.69 -5.67 -20.80
C GLU A 312 -19.52 -6.71 -20.03
N ASP A 313 -20.73 -6.98 -20.49
CA ASP A 313 -21.57 -8.04 -19.90
C ASP A 313 -20.84 -9.39 -19.91
N GLY A 314 -20.07 -9.68 -20.96
CA GLY A 314 -19.26 -10.89 -21.07
C GLY A 314 -18.16 -10.99 -20.00
N GLU A 315 -17.56 -9.86 -19.61
CA GLU A 315 -16.48 -9.80 -18.61
C GLU A 315 -16.99 -10.00 -17.18
N LEU A 316 -18.24 -9.64 -16.92
CA LEU A 316 -18.86 -9.62 -15.59
C LEU A 316 -19.65 -10.88 -15.26
N LYS A 317 -19.75 -11.82 -16.21
CA LYS A 317 -20.27 -13.14 -15.92
C LYS A 317 -19.40 -13.75 -14.81
N VAL A 318 -20.02 -13.94 -13.64
CA VAL A 318 -19.42 -14.71 -12.56
C VAL A 318 -19.02 -16.04 -13.17
N GLN A 319 -17.72 -16.32 -13.22
CA GLN A 319 -17.27 -17.69 -13.43
C GLN A 319 -17.92 -18.49 -12.31
N GLN A 320 -18.97 -19.25 -12.64
CA GLN A 320 -19.58 -20.13 -11.66
C GLN A 320 -18.45 -20.95 -11.04
N PRO A 321 -18.39 -21.09 -9.70
CA PRO A 321 -17.46 -22.03 -9.11
C PRO A 321 -17.64 -23.35 -9.86
N PHE A 322 -16.54 -23.84 -10.45
CA PHE A 322 -16.50 -25.00 -11.32
C PHE A 322 -17.06 -26.23 -10.58
N LEU A 323 -18.38 -26.35 -10.54
CA LEU A 323 -19.09 -27.52 -10.08
C LEU A 323 -18.96 -28.52 -11.21
N LEU A 324 -18.22 -29.61 -10.96
CA LEU A 324 -17.99 -30.75 -11.86
C LEU A 324 -19.25 -31.28 -12.58
N LYS A 325 -20.45 -30.94 -12.08
CA LYS A 325 -21.74 -31.28 -12.73
C LYS A 325 -22.03 -30.53 -14.02
N ASN A 326 -21.42 -29.37 -14.29
CA ASN A 326 -21.70 -28.55 -15.48
C ASN A 326 -20.70 -28.75 -16.64
N GLN A 327 -19.80 -29.74 -16.57
CA GLN A 327 -18.73 -29.96 -17.57
C GLN A 327 -18.88 -31.23 -18.42
N LEU A 328 -20.02 -31.92 -18.37
CA LEU A 328 -20.21 -33.12 -19.18
C LEU A 328 -20.79 -32.74 -20.54
N LEU A 329 -19.96 -32.83 -21.58
CA LEU A 329 -20.38 -32.79 -22.97
C LEU A 329 -21.17 -34.06 -23.26
N THR A 330 -22.40 -33.91 -23.74
CA THR A 330 -23.20 -35.00 -24.27
C THR A 330 -22.84 -35.16 -25.74
N LEU A 331 -21.99 -36.16 -26.03
CA LEU A 331 -21.45 -36.42 -27.35
C LEU A 331 -22.11 -37.65 -27.98
N LYS A 332 -22.37 -37.55 -29.28
CA LYS A 332 -22.83 -38.68 -30.09
C LYS A 332 -21.62 -39.36 -30.72
N ILE A 333 -21.46 -40.65 -30.48
CA ILE A 333 -20.36 -41.44 -31.03
C ILE A 333 -20.90 -42.21 -32.23
N LYS A 334 -20.26 -42.02 -33.39
CA LYS A 334 -20.57 -42.69 -34.65
C LYS A 334 -19.36 -43.44 -35.19
N HIS A 335 -19.65 -44.47 -35.98
CA HIS A 335 -18.69 -45.31 -36.67
C HIS A 335 -18.91 -45.16 -38.18
N PRO A 336 -18.14 -44.29 -38.86
CA PRO A 336 -18.35 -44.04 -40.29
C PRO A 336 -18.23 -45.29 -41.17
N ASN A 337 -17.43 -46.28 -40.74
CA ASN A 337 -17.08 -47.45 -41.53
C ASN A 337 -18.02 -48.66 -41.30
N GLN A 338 -19.04 -48.53 -40.45
CA GLN A 338 -20.02 -49.60 -40.18
C GLN A 338 -21.44 -49.09 -40.42
N LEU A 339 -22.00 -49.46 -41.59
CA LEU A 339 -23.42 -49.26 -41.89
C LEU A 339 -24.23 -50.19 -40.96
N ASP A 340 -25.19 -49.62 -40.21
CA ASP A 340 -26.14 -50.26 -39.28
C ASP A 340 -25.81 -50.30 -37.77
N GLN A 341 -24.83 -49.54 -37.26
CA GLN A 341 -24.68 -49.39 -35.80
C GLN A 341 -25.46 -48.22 -35.18
N LYS A 342 -26.04 -48.48 -33.99
CA LYS A 342 -26.69 -47.46 -33.14
C LYS A 342 -25.69 -46.39 -32.72
N VAL A 343 -26.05 -45.12 -32.91
CA VAL A 343 -25.33 -43.98 -32.33
C VAL A 343 -25.33 -44.10 -30.82
N ILE A 344 -24.15 -44.04 -30.21
CA ILE A 344 -24.00 -44.13 -28.75
C ILE A 344 -23.90 -42.73 -28.19
N GLU A 345 -24.71 -42.40 -27.20
CA GLU A 345 -24.62 -41.14 -26.48
C GLU A 345 -23.79 -41.31 -25.21
N LYS A 346 -22.76 -40.46 -25.04
CA LYS A 346 -21.92 -40.47 -23.85
C LYS A 346 -21.66 -39.07 -23.32
N GLN A 347 -21.67 -38.98 -21.99
CA GLN A 347 -21.31 -37.79 -21.25
C GLN A 347 -19.83 -37.83 -20.87
N LEU A 348 -19.03 -36.91 -21.44
CA LEU A 348 -17.59 -36.83 -21.22
C LEU A 348 -17.20 -35.43 -20.70
N PRO A 349 -16.27 -35.31 -19.74
CA PRO A 349 -15.75 -34.01 -19.32
C PRO A 349 -15.06 -33.27 -20.46
N GLU A 350 -15.29 -31.96 -20.62
CA GLU A 350 -14.57 -31.13 -21.59
C GLU A 350 -13.04 -31.15 -21.37
N SER A 351 -12.61 -31.35 -20.13
CA SER A 351 -11.19 -31.46 -19.72
C SER A 351 -10.59 -32.84 -19.98
N MET A 352 -11.38 -33.82 -20.44
CA MET A 352 -10.89 -35.17 -20.72
C MET A 352 -9.92 -35.14 -21.90
N THR A 353 -8.73 -35.71 -21.72
CA THR A 353 -7.73 -35.79 -22.80
C THR A 353 -8.10 -36.81 -23.85
N ILE A 354 -7.67 -36.57 -25.09
CA ILE A 354 -7.93 -37.48 -26.22
C ILE A 354 -7.44 -38.91 -25.92
N GLN A 355 -6.29 -39.07 -25.26
CA GLN A 355 -5.80 -40.37 -24.79
C GLN A 355 -6.81 -41.10 -23.89
N LYS A 356 -7.43 -40.39 -22.94
CA LYS A 356 -8.44 -40.96 -22.04
C LYS A 356 -9.72 -41.29 -22.80
N VAL A 357 -10.11 -40.47 -23.77
CA VAL A 357 -11.26 -40.74 -24.66
C VAL A 357 -11.00 -42.01 -25.48
N LYS A 358 -9.83 -42.16 -26.11
CA LYS A 358 -9.43 -43.40 -26.80
C LYS A 358 -9.41 -44.61 -25.85
N GLY A 359 -8.92 -44.46 -24.63
CA GLY A 359 -8.94 -45.52 -23.61
C GLY A 359 -10.36 -45.92 -23.15
N LEU A 360 -11.31 -45.00 -23.15
CA LEU A 360 -12.72 -45.31 -22.92
C LEU A 360 -13.32 -46.07 -24.10
N LEU A 361 -13.11 -45.57 -25.33
CA LEU A 361 -13.64 -46.16 -26.56
C LEU A 361 -13.04 -47.54 -26.83
N SER A 362 -11.74 -47.72 -26.57
CA SER A 362 -11.04 -49.01 -26.68
C SER A 362 -11.71 -50.09 -25.82
N ARG A 363 -12.09 -49.76 -24.58
CA ARG A 363 -12.82 -50.70 -23.70
C ARG A 363 -14.24 -50.97 -24.17
N LEU A 364 -14.90 -49.95 -24.72
CA LEU A 364 -16.28 -50.05 -25.19
C LEU A 364 -16.39 -50.83 -26.50
N LEU A 365 -15.43 -50.65 -27.41
CA LEU A 365 -15.40 -51.23 -28.75
C LEU A 365 -14.54 -52.51 -28.83
N ARG A 366 -13.75 -52.80 -27.78
CA ARG A 366 -12.77 -53.91 -27.72
C ARG A 366 -11.71 -53.83 -28.83
N VAL A 367 -11.24 -52.62 -29.10
CA VAL A 367 -10.21 -52.30 -30.11
C VAL A 367 -8.97 -51.72 -29.41
N PRO A 368 -7.74 -52.03 -29.82
CA PRO A 368 -6.53 -51.41 -29.28
C PRO A 368 -6.53 -49.87 -29.39
N VAL A 369 -6.04 -49.19 -28.35
CA VAL A 369 -5.96 -47.71 -28.31
C VAL A 369 -5.14 -47.14 -29.48
N SER A 370 -4.09 -47.86 -29.90
CA SER A 370 -3.19 -47.47 -31.00
C SER A 370 -3.84 -47.48 -32.37
N GLU A 371 -4.95 -48.21 -32.54
CA GLU A 371 -5.67 -48.31 -33.81
C GLU A 371 -6.78 -47.26 -33.92
N LEU A 372 -7.18 -46.63 -32.80
CA LEU A 372 -8.25 -45.66 -32.78
C LEU A 372 -7.81 -44.29 -33.34
N LEU A 373 -8.47 -43.89 -34.42
CA LEU A 373 -8.43 -42.55 -35.00
C LEU A 373 -9.73 -41.82 -34.63
N LEU A 374 -9.58 -40.64 -34.04
CA LEU A 374 -10.69 -39.83 -33.57
C LEU A 374 -10.75 -38.51 -34.31
N SER A 375 -11.96 -38.11 -34.65
CA SER A 375 -12.29 -36.79 -35.16
C SER A 375 -13.69 -36.41 -34.69
N TYR A 376 -14.11 -35.18 -34.95
CA TYR A 376 -15.48 -34.77 -34.67
C TYR A 376 -16.07 -33.89 -35.77
N GLU A 377 -17.38 -33.90 -35.85
CA GLU A 377 -18.19 -33.02 -36.69
C GLU A 377 -19.12 -32.21 -35.78
N SER A 378 -19.18 -30.89 -36.04
CA SER A 378 -20.11 -30.01 -35.33
C SER A 378 -21.35 -29.71 -36.17
N PRO A 379 -22.56 -29.74 -35.60
CA PRO A 379 -23.78 -29.31 -36.29
C PRO A 379 -23.72 -27.87 -36.81
N LYS A 380 -22.86 -27.03 -36.23
CA LYS A 380 -22.64 -25.64 -36.65
C LYS A 380 -21.80 -25.53 -37.94
N MET A 381 -21.04 -26.58 -38.28
CA MET A 381 -20.20 -26.66 -39.48
C MET A 381 -20.40 -28.01 -40.18
N PRO A 382 -21.59 -28.25 -40.79
CA PRO A 382 -21.91 -29.53 -41.42
C PRO A 382 -20.94 -29.84 -42.56
N GLY A 383 -20.49 -31.09 -42.65
CA GLY A 383 -19.57 -31.58 -43.68
C GLY A 383 -18.09 -31.27 -43.44
N ARG A 384 -17.74 -30.60 -42.33
CA ARG A 384 -16.35 -30.36 -41.93
C ARG A 384 -15.98 -31.22 -40.74
N GLU A 385 -14.98 -32.07 -40.96
CA GLU A 385 -14.44 -32.96 -39.95
C GLU A 385 -13.12 -32.39 -39.39
N ILE A 386 -12.95 -32.45 -38.07
CA ILE A 386 -11.74 -31.97 -37.38
C ILE A 386 -11.09 -33.16 -36.68
N GLU A 387 -9.85 -33.46 -37.04
CA GLU A 387 -9.07 -34.55 -36.46
C GLU A 387 -8.55 -34.22 -35.06
N LEU A 388 -8.59 -35.22 -34.17
CA LEU A 388 -8.14 -35.13 -32.79
C LEU A 388 -6.77 -35.83 -32.66
N GLU A 389 -5.74 -35.24 -33.26
CA GLU A 389 -4.43 -35.87 -33.51
C GLU A 389 -3.54 -35.97 -32.25
N ASN A 390 -3.60 -34.97 -31.37
CA ASN A 390 -2.76 -34.91 -30.15
C ASN A 390 -3.46 -35.52 -28.93
N ASP A 391 -2.97 -36.70 -28.53
CA ASP A 391 -3.47 -37.48 -27.40
C ASP A 391 -3.38 -36.78 -26.03
N GLN A 392 -2.45 -35.82 -25.87
CA GLN A 392 -2.25 -35.09 -24.61
C GLN A 392 -3.20 -33.90 -24.44
N GLN A 393 -3.85 -33.45 -25.52
CA GLN A 393 -4.77 -32.32 -25.50
C GLN A 393 -6.17 -32.75 -25.04
N SER A 394 -6.95 -31.79 -24.52
CA SER A 394 -8.33 -32.01 -24.05
C SER A 394 -9.37 -31.80 -25.16
N LEU A 395 -10.59 -32.30 -24.97
CA LEU A 395 -11.73 -31.97 -25.84
C LEU A 395 -11.96 -30.45 -25.96
N GLN A 396 -11.75 -29.72 -24.86
CA GLN A 396 -11.82 -28.25 -24.83
C GLN A 396 -10.77 -27.58 -25.73
N PHE A 397 -9.54 -28.12 -25.81
CA PHE A 397 -8.50 -27.57 -26.69
C PHE A 397 -8.95 -27.59 -28.16
N TYR A 398 -9.67 -28.63 -28.56
CA TYR A 398 -10.23 -28.76 -29.90
C TYR A 398 -11.57 -28.04 -30.07
N SER A 399 -12.05 -27.30 -29.07
CA SER A 399 -13.36 -26.63 -29.10
C SER A 399 -14.54 -27.59 -29.36
N VAL A 400 -14.48 -28.82 -28.81
CA VAL A 400 -15.61 -29.76 -28.88
C VAL A 400 -16.73 -29.28 -27.94
N GLU A 401 -17.95 -29.21 -28.47
CA GLU A 401 -19.12 -28.69 -27.75
C GLU A 401 -20.21 -29.74 -27.51
N ASN A 402 -21.19 -29.40 -26.68
CA ASN A 402 -22.32 -30.28 -26.38
C ASN A 402 -23.19 -30.51 -27.63
N GLY A 403 -23.45 -31.79 -27.95
CA GLY A 403 -24.22 -32.18 -29.13
C GLY A 403 -23.36 -32.46 -30.37
N ASP A 404 -22.05 -32.21 -30.32
CA ASP A 404 -21.13 -32.60 -31.38
C ASP A 404 -21.06 -34.13 -31.55
N CYS A 405 -20.67 -34.55 -32.75
CA CYS A 405 -20.58 -35.95 -33.12
C CYS A 405 -19.11 -36.40 -33.18
N LEU A 406 -18.70 -37.25 -32.26
CA LEU A 406 -17.39 -37.90 -32.29
C LEU A 406 -17.42 -39.05 -33.31
N LEU A 407 -16.51 -39.01 -34.27
CA LEU A 407 -16.33 -40.04 -35.29
C LEU A 407 -15.14 -40.91 -34.89
N VAL A 408 -15.39 -42.22 -34.81
CA VAL A 408 -14.39 -43.19 -34.36
C VAL A 408 -14.11 -44.16 -35.49
N ARG A 409 -12.85 -44.22 -35.91
CA ARG A 409 -12.32 -45.16 -36.91
C ARG A 409 -11.23 -46.00 -36.29
N TRP A 410 -11.09 -47.23 -36.75
CA TRP A 410 -10.00 -48.14 -36.42
C TRP A 410 -9.76 -49.11 -37.57
#